data_AF-A0A9X3N5W6-F1
#
_entry.id   AF-A0A9X3N5W6-F1
#
_cell.length_a   1.000
_cell.length_b   1.000
_cell.length_c   1.000
_cell.angle_alpha   90.00
_cell.angle_beta   90.00
_cell.angle_gamma   90.00
#
_symmetry.space_group_name_H-M   'P 1'
#
loop_
_entity.id
_entity.type
_entity.pdbx_description
1 polymer ?
#
loop_
_entity_poly.entity_id
_entity_poly.type
_entity_poly.pdbx_seq_one_letter_code
_entity_poly.pdbx_strand_id
1 'polypeptide(L)'
;MYPRTIDNWHGERLTFLGRDGDRLLCESVVDIGAGPPMHIHHLQTETMRVESGLMGVSVAGEDDRVLRAGEMISFAPGVEHRFWNAGDEPLRLAGEVFPALNFEYFLGAVYESARGHGGRPGPWDAAFLLTRYRSEFALTAIPAPVRRFVLPIQAFLGRLFGRYERYSDAPDPVRPAADAKLLRRSATSARSSAG
;
A
#
# COMPACT_ATOMS: atom_id res chain seq x y z
N MET A 1 9.05 15.03 -7.02
CA MET A 1 8.90 15.37 -8.45
C MET A 1 8.09 14.25 -9.07
N TYR A 2 6.98 14.57 -9.72
CA TYR A 2 6.16 13.60 -10.44
C TYR A 2 6.39 13.75 -11.95
N PRO A 3 6.26 12.68 -12.75
CA PRO A 3 6.00 11.31 -12.32
C PRO A 3 7.22 10.67 -11.63
N ARG A 4 6.99 9.71 -10.73
CA ARG A 4 8.04 8.92 -10.07
C ARG A 4 7.64 7.45 -10.03
N THR A 5 8.50 6.58 -10.57
CA THR A 5 8.28 5.13 -10.58
C THR A 5 9.12 4.42 -9.52
N ILE A 6 8.53 3.43 -8.86
CA ILE A 6 9.18 2.47 -7.98
C ILE A 6 8.90 1.03 -8.48
N ASP A 7 9.83 0.11 -8.21
CA ASP A 7 9.75 -1.29 -8.62
C ASP A 7 9.80 -2.18 -7.37
N ASN A 8 8.87 -3.12 -7.23
CA ASN A 8 8.85 -4.02 -6.08
C ASN A 8 9.88 -5.16 -6.19
N TRP A 9 10.59 -5.25 -7.31
CA TRP A 9 11.54 -6.31 -7.67
C TRP A 9 10.93 -7.71 -7.71
N HIS A 10 9.61 -7.76 -7.92
CA HIS A 10 8.76 -8.95 -7.91
C HIS A 10 7.53 -8.76 -8.83
N GLY A 11 7.75 -8.09 -9.97
CA GLY A 11 6.77 -8.00 -11.04
C GLY A 11 5.75 -6.88 -10.92
N GLU A 12 5.96 -5.85 -10.10
CA GLU A 12 5.14 -4.64 -10.12
C GLU A 12 6.01 -3.38 -10.25
N ARG A 13 5.64 -2.54 -11.22
CA ARG A 13 6.13 -1.16 -11.33
C ARG A 13 4.98 -0.21 -11.06
N LEU A 14 5.11 0.59 -10.01
CA LEU A 14 4.13 1.59 -9.59
C LEU A 14 4.68 2.99 -9.88
N THR A 15 3.93 3.78 -10.64
CA THR A 15 4.25 5.17 -10.98
C THR A 15 3.30 6.11 -10.25
N PHE A 16 3.83 6.95 -9.38
CA PHE A 16 3.09 8.07 -8.80
C PHE A 16 3.04 9.19 -9.84
N LEU A 17 1.82 9.57 -10.25
CA LEU A 17 1.58 10.58 -11.28
C LEU A 17 1.47 11.99 -10.72
N GLY A 18 1.00 12.13 -9.49
CA GLY A 18 0.75 13.42 -8.88
C GLY A 18 -0.21 13.37 -7.71
N ARG A 19 -0.49 14.56 -7.15
CA ARG A 19 -1.52 14.75 -6.12
C ARG A 19 -2.55 15.77 -6.58
N ASP A 20 -3.82 15.48 -6.33
CA ASP A 20 -4.94 16.41 -6.43
C ASP A 20 -5.53 16.60 -5.03
N GLY A 21 -5.18 17.70 -4.37
CA GLY A 21 -5.44 17.86 -2.94
C GLY A 21 -4.77 16.76 -2.11
N ASP A 22 -5.58 15.95 -1.41
CA ASP A 22 -5.11 14.82 -0.58
C ASP A 22 -5.28 13.46 -1.29
N ARG A 23 -5.53 13.48 -2.60
CA ARG A 23 -5.66 12.29 -3.44
C ARG A 23 -4.33 12.04 -4.13
N LEU A 24 -3.80 10.82 -4.01
CA LEU A 24 -2.63 10.37 -4.76
C LEU A 24 -3.09 9.61 -5.99
N LEU A 25 -2.56 10.01 -7.15
CA LEU A 25 -2.83 9.36 -8.44
C LEU A 25 -1.65 8.46 -8.80
N CYS A 26 -1.96 7.23 -9.21
CA CYS A 26 -0.97 6.21 -9.52
C CYS A 26 -1.33 5.47 -10.81
N GLU A 27 -0.33 4.87 -11.43
CA GLU A 27 -0.49 3.83 -12.44
C GLU A 27 0.40 2.65 -12.07
N SER A 28 -0.05 1.42 -12.31
CA SER A 28 0.81 0.24 -12.14
C SER A 28 0.83 -0.65 -13.38
N VAL A 29 1.99 -1.28 -13.60
CA VAL A 29 2.17 -2.37 -14.56
C VAL A 29 2.59 -3.60 -13.77
N VAL A 30 1.81 -4.66 -13.90
CA VAL A 30 1.92 -5.87 -13.07
C VAL A 30 2.14 -7.09 -13.97
N ASP A 31 3.24 -7.78 -13.75
CA ASP A 31 3.61 -9.01 -14.46
C ASP A 31 2.67 -10.16 -14.08
N ILE A 32 2.63 -11.18 -14.92
CA ILE A 32 1.73 -12.33 -14.79
C ILE A 32 1.88 -12.99 -13.40
N GLY A 33 0.75 -13.15 -12.70
CA GLY A 33 0.70 -13.73 -11.35
C GLY A 33 1.25 -12.85 -10.23
N ALA A 34 1.85 -11.69 -10.53
CA ALA A 34 2.35 -10.76 -9.54
C ALA A 34 1.23 -9.90 -8.93
N GLY A 35 1.50 -9.34 -7.75
CA GLY A 35 0.60 -8.49 -6.99
C GLY A 35 1.03 -8.40 -5.52
N PRO A 36 0.48 -7.45 -4.74
CA PRO A 36 0.79 -7.35 -3.33
C PRO A 36 0.24 -8.57 -2.56
N PRO A 37 0.86 -8.91 -1.41
CA PRO A 37 0.26 -9.87 -0.48
C PRO A 37 -1.06 -9.33 0.09
N MET A 38 -1.82 -10.19 0.78
CA MET A 38 -2.98 -9.74 1.58
C MET A 38 -2.57 -8.65 2.58
N HIS A 39 -3.28 -7.54 2.53
CA HIS A 39 -2.99 -6.35 3.32
C HIS A 39 -4.25 -5.52 3.63
N ILE A 40 -4.06 -4.53 4.49
CA ILE A 40 -5.08 -3.57 4.91
C ILE A 40 -4.50 -2.16 4.83
N HIS A 41 -5.27 -1.23 4.28
CA HIS A 41 -5.12 0.21 4.52
C HIS A 41 -6.14 0.61 5.59
N HIS A 42 -5.68 1.01 6.77
CA HIS A 42 -6.55 1.31 7.91
C HIS A 42 -7.27 2.65 7.78
N LEU A 43 -6.68 3.60 7.04
CA LEU A 43 -7.19 4.97 6.94
C LEU A 43 -7.52 5.38 5.50
N GLN A 44 -6.96 4.68 4.52
CA GLN A 44 -7.08 5.02 3.10
C GLN A 44 -8.11 4.15 2.41
N THR A 45 -8.85 4.77 1.50
CA THR A 45 -9.52 4.09 0.40
C THR A 45 -8.52 3.92 -0.73
N GLU A 46 -8.41 2.71 -1.27
CA GLU A 46 -7.67 2.43 -2.51
C GLU A 46 -8.68 2.10 -3.62
N THR A 47 -8.58 2.80 -4.75
CA THR A 47 -9.43 2.55 -5.93
C THR A 47 -8.56 2.18 -7.10
N MET A 48 -8.95 1.14 -7.83
CA MET A 48 -8.22 0.62 -8.98
C MET A 48 -9.17 0.45 -10.15
N ARG A 49 -8.76 0.91 -11.34
CA ARG A 49 -9.41 0.67 -12.62
C ARG A 49 -8.48 -0.15 -13.50
N VAL A 50 -9.02 -1.17 -14.15
CA VAL A 50 -8.26 -1.95 -15.14
C VAL A 50 -8.24 -1.20 -16.45
N GLU A 51 -7.04 -0.85 -16.92
CA GLU A 51 -6.83 -0.22 -18.24
C GLU A 51 -6.65 -1.30 -19.32
N SER A 52 -5.89 -2.36 -19.04
CA SER A 52 -5.72 -3.54 -19.91
C SER A 52 -5.31 -4.77 -19.10
N GLY A 53 -5.57 -5.98 -19.62
CA GLY A 53 -5.31 -7.24 -18.93
C GLY A 53 -6.46 -7.69 -18.01
N LEU A 54 -6.15 -8.64 -17.11
CA LEU A 54 -7.11 -9.22 -16.15
C LEU A 54 -6.61 -9.05 -14.71
N MET A 55 -7.39 -8.38 -13.86
CA MET A 55 -7.08 -8.23 -12.45
C MET A 55 -7.88 -9.23 -11.61
N GLY A 56 -7.20 -10.20 -11.02
CA GLY A 56 -7.76 -11.00 -9.94
C GLY A 56 -7.80 -10.19 -8.65
N VAL A 57 -8.87 -10.34 -7.87
CA VAL A 57 -9.07 -9.64 -6.61
C VAL A 57 -9.59 -10.61 -5.57
N SER A 58 -9.04 -10.50 -4.35
CA SER A 58 -9.54 -11.18 -3.17
C SER A 58 -9.84 -10.15 -2.09
N VAL A 59 -11.03 -10.24 -1.49
CA VAL A 59 -11.48 -9.42 -0.36
C VAL A 59 -11.89 -10.39 0.75
N ALA A 60 -11.39 -10.17 1.97
CA ALA A 60 -11.66 -11.08 3.07
C ALA A 60 -13.17 -11.21 3.33
N GLY A 61 -13.68 -12.45 3.26
CA GLY A 61 -15.09 -12.76 3.46
C GLY A 61 -15.94 -12.70 2.19
N GLU A 62 -15.34 -12.43 1.03
CA GLU A 62 -15.99 -12.49 -0.29
C GLU A 62 -15.33 -13.58 -1.16
N ASP A 63 -16.04 -14.00 -2.21
CA ASP A 63 -15.46 -14.86 -3.24
C ASP A 63 -14.49 -14.08 -4.13
N ASP A 64 -13.40 -14.74 -4.53
CA ASP A 64 -12.45 -14.17 -5.49
C ASP A 64 -13.14 -13.87 -6.83
N ARG A 65 -12.75 -12.75 -7.44
CA ARG A 65 -13.31 -12.31 -8.74
C ARG A 65 -12.25 -11.72 -9.65
N VAL A 66 -12.55 -11.67 -10.94
CA VAL A 66 -11.68 -11.10 -11.97
C VAL A 66 -12.35 -9.88 -12.60
N LEU A 67 -11.63 -8.77 -12.64
CA LEU A 67 -12.00 -7.54 -13.34
C LEU A 67 -11.27 -7.44 -14.69
N ARG A 68 -11.96 -6.89 -15.68
CA ARG A 68 -11.52 -6.65 -17.05
C ARG A 68 -11.36 -5.15 -17.34
N ALA A 69 -10.75 -4.83 -18.46
CA ALA A 69 -10.59 -3.45 -18.93
C ALA A 69 -11.89 -2.63 -18.83
N GLY A 70 -11.78 -1.44 -18.24
CA GLY A 70 -12.89 -0.54 -17.95
C GLY A 70 -13.56 -0.74 -16.59
N GLU A 71 -13.46 -1.93 -15.99
CA GLU A 71 -14.01 -2.22 -14.67
C GLU A 71 -13.15 -1.62 -13.55
N MET A 72 -13.77 -1.32 -12.41
CA MET A 72 -13.11 -0.71 -11.26
C MET A 72 -13.59 -1.29 -9.93
N ILE A 73 -12.75 -1.17 -8.91
CA ILE A 73 -13.06 -1.53 -7.52
C ILE A 73 -12.48 -0.50 -6.56
N SER A 74 -13.18 -0.27 -5.45
CA SER A 74 -12.69 0.52 -4.32
C SER A 74 -12.66 -0.34 -3.06
N PHE A 75 -11.50 -0.38 -2.41
CA PHE A 75 -11.30 -0.99 -1.10
C PHE A 75 -11.47 0.10 -0.04
N ALA A 76 -12.51 -0.02 0.78
CA ALA A 76 -12.75 0.93 1.87
C ALA A 76 -11.70 0.77 2.99
N PRO A 77 -11.49 1.81 3.84
CA PRO A 77 -10.57 1.71 4.96
C PRO A 77 -10.90 0.53 5.87
N GLY A 78 -9.87 -0.23 6.24
CA GLY A 78 -9.98 -1.40 7.11
C GLY A 78 -10.36 -2.70 6.41
N VAL A 79 -10.68 -2.67 5.10
CA VAL A 79 -10.97 -3.88 4.32
C VAL A 79 -9.66 -4.61 4.02
N GLU A 80 -9.61 -5.90 4.36
CA GLU A 80 -8.48 -6.76 4.01
C GLU A 80 -8.62 -7.27 2.59
N HIS A 81 -7.61 -7.02 1.75
CA HIS A 81 -7.66 -7.33 0.33
C HIS A 81 -6.28 -7.57 -0.27
N ARG A 82 -6.30 -8.10 -1.51
CA ARG A 82 -5.18 -8.07 -2.45
C ARG A 82 -5.71 -8.06 -3.88
N PHE A 83 -4.83 -7.75 -4.82
CA PHE A 83 -5.03 -8.01 -6.24
C PHE A 83 -3.84 -8.78 -6.82
N TRP A 84 -4.01 -9.36 -8.00
CA TRP A 84 -2.92 -9.94 -8.79
C TRP A 84 -3.25 -9.88 -10.28
N ASN A 85 -2.24 -9.96 -11.13
CA ASN A 85 -2.46 -10.21 -12.55
C ASN A 85 -2.91 -11.66 -12.77
N ALA A 86 -4.18 -11.83 -13.13
CA ALA A 86 -4.80 -13.14 -13.36
C ALA A 86 -4.77 -13.58 -14.84
N GLY A 87 -4.20 -12.76 -15.73
CA GLY A 87 -4.13 -13.02 -17.16
C GLY A 87 -2.81 -13.62 -17.61
N ASP A 88 -2.61 -13.62 -18.92
CA ASP A 88 -1.43 -14.09 -19.65
C ASP A 88 -0.65 -12.95 -20.35
N GLU A 89 -1.04 -11.69 -20.08
CA GLU A 89 -0.39 -10.47 -20.54
C GLU A 89 -0.17 -9.49 -19.37
N PRO A 90 0.73 -8.49 -19.48
CA PRO A 90 0.90 -7.48 -18.43
C PRO A 90 -0.39 -6.73 -18.12
N LEU A 91 -0.76 -6.71 -16.84
CA LEU A 91 -1.90 -5.96 -16.32
C LEU A 91 -1.51 -4.50 -16.14
N ARG A 92 -2.35 -3.58 -16.63
CA ARG A 92 -2.19 -2.14 -16.45
C ARG A 92 -3.35 -1.58 -15.64
N LEU A 93 -3.04 -0.84 -14.58
CA LEU A 93 -4.02 -0.30 -13.65
C LEU A 93 -3.84 1.21 -13.53
N ALA A 94 -4.95 1.94 -13.51
CA ALA A 94 -5.02 3.28 -12.97
C ALA A 94 -5.47 3.19 -11.50
N GLY A 95 -4.76 3.89 -10.62
CA GLY A 95 -4.93 3.82 -9.17
C GLY A 95 -5.17 5.19 -8.54
N GLU A 96 -5.98 5.19 -7.49
CA GLU A 96 -6.21 6.35 -6.64
C GLU A 96 -6.16 5.92 -5.17
N VAL A 97 -5.40 6.66 -4.36
CA VAL A 97 -5.37 6.47 -2.90
C VAL A 97 -5.79 7.75 -2.21
N PHE A 98 -6.74 7.63 -1.28
CA PHE A 98 -7.27 8.77 -0.55
C PHE A 98 -7.66 8.43 0.90
N PRO A 99 -7.28 9.24 1.90
CA PRO A 99 -6.25 10.28 1.82
C PRO A 99 -4.87 9.69 1.50
N ALA A 100 -3.99 10.46 0.89
CA ALA A 100 -2.69 9.96 0.43
C ALA A 100 -1.76 9.60 1.60
N LEU A 101 -1.82 10.37 2.69
CA LEU A 101 -1.05 10.17 3.94
C LEU A 101 0.40 9.74 3.67
N ASN A 102 0.89 8.70 4.34
CA ASN A 102 2.24 8.16 4.18
C ASN A 102 2.36 7.09 3.08
N PHE A 103 1.37 6.90 2.20
CA PHE A 103 1.36 5.82 1.20
C PHE A 103 2.59 5.82 0.29
N GLU A 104 2.91 6.97 -0.31
CA GLU A 104 4.06 7.11 -1.22
C GLU A 104 5.39 6.83 -0.50
N TYR A 105 5.56 7.34 0.72
CA TYR A 105 6.75 7.08 1.53
C TYR A 105 6.86 5.60 1.91
N PHE A 106 5.76 5.01 2.39
CA PHE A 106 5.73 3.64 2.86
C PHE A 106 6.08 2.65 1.74
N LEU A 107 5.40 2.73 0.59
CA LEU A 107 5.71 1.85 -0.54
C LEU A 107 7.11 2.10 -1.10
N GLY A 108 7.52 3.37 -1.22
CA GLY A 108 8.88 3.71 -1.65
C GLY A 108 9.95 3.06 -0.75
N ALA A 109 9.77 3.11 0.57
CA ALA A 109 10.69 2.51 1.52
C ALA A 109 10.67 0.97 1.50
N VAL A 110 9.49 0.35 1.33
CA VAL A 110 9.35 -1.11 1.20
C VAL A 110 10.04 -1.59 -0.08
N TYR A 111 9.81 -0.91 -1.21
CA TYR A 111 10.29 -1.34 -2.53
C TYR A 111 11.80 -1.13 -2.65
N GLU A 112 12.33 -0.04 -2.09
CA GLU A 112 13.78 0.16 -2.00
C GLU A 112 14.45 -0.92 -1.13
N SER A 113 13.82 -1.31 -0.01
CA SER A 113 14.32 -2.38 0.85
C SER A 113 14.25 -3.76 0.19
N ALA A 114 13.26 -3.99 -0.68
CA ALA A 114 13.08 -5.25 -1.41
C ALA A 114 14.14 -5.48 -2.50
N ARG A 115 14.88 -4.44 -2.89
CA ARG A 115 15.93 -4.51 -3.91
C ARG A 115 16.99 -5.54 -3.52
N GLY A 116 17.22 -6.53 -4.38
CA GLY A 116 18.17 -7.62 -4.13
C GLY A 116 17.71 -8.68 -3.13
N HIS A 117 16.45 -8.61 -2.67
CA HIS A 117 15.88 -9.49 -1.65
C HIS A 117 14.63 -10.25 -2.14
N GLY A 118 14.54 -10.49 -3.45
CA GLY A 118 13.46 -11.30 -4.06
C GLY A 118 12.05 -10.76 -3.78
N GLY A 119 11.89 -9.43 -3.76
CA GLY A 119 10.59 -8.80 -3.52
C GLY A 119 10.20 -8.59 -2.06
N ARG A 120 11.06 -9.00 -1.11
CA ARG A 120 10.77 -8.88 0.33
C ARG A 120 11.67 -7.82 0.96
N PRO A 121 11.12 -6.85 1.71
CA PRO A 121 11.96 -5.93 2.46
C PRO A 121 12.86 -6.68 3.44
N GLY A 122 14.07 -6.16 3.65
CA GLY A 122 14.99 -6.67 4.66
C GLY A 122 14.32 -6.70 6.05
N PRO A 123 14.65 -7.67 6.91
CA PRO A 123 13.89 -7.91 8.14
C PRO A 123 13.89 -6.71 9.11
N TRP A 124 14.97 -5.94 9.16
CA TRP A 124 15.05 -4.73 9.98
C TRP A 124 14.17 -3.61 9.46
N ASP A 125 14.16 -3.41 8.15
CA ASP A 125 13.33 -2.42 7.45
C ASP A 125 11.85 -2.78 7.59
N ALA A 126 11.50 -4.06 7.38
CA ALA A 126 10.16 -4.58 7.60
C ALA A 126 9.68 -4.33 9.03
N ALA A 127 10.51 -4.66 10.04
CA ALA A 127 10.19 -4.41 11.44
C ALA A 127 9.97 -2.92 11.73
N PHE A 128 10.81 -2.02 11.20
CA PHE A 128 10.64 -0.59 11.36
C PHE A 128 9.36 -0.07 10.70
N LEU A 129 9.18 -0.33 9.41
CA LEU A 129 8.09 0.21 8.59
C LEU A 129 6.73 -0.29 9.09
N LEU A 130 6.60 -1.60 9.33
CA LEU A 130 5.35 -2.20 9.78
C LEU A 130 5.02 -1.90 11.24
N THR A 131 6.01 -1.54 12.06
CA THR A 131 5.76 -1.07 13.44
C THR A 131 5.41 0.42 13.46
N ARG A 132 6.14 1.26 12.70
CA ARG A 132 5.94 2.72 12.67
C ARG A 132 4.59 3.08 12.09
N TYR A 133 4.24 2.52 10.93
CA TYR A 133 3.01 2.85 10.20
C TYR A 133 1.86 1.87 10.45
N ARG A 134 1.88 1.16 11.58
CA ARG A 134 0.83 0.19 11.95
C ARG A 134 -0.58 0.77 12.10
N SER A 135 -0.70 2.09 12.24
CA SER A 135 -1.98 2.81 12.27
C SER A 135 -2.57 3.04 10.88
N GLU A 136 -1.75 2.88 9.83
CA GLU A 136 -2.09 3.13 8.44
C GLU A 136 -2.10 1.83 7.63
N PHE A 137 -1.18 0.90 7.88
CA PHE A 137 -1.02 -0.32 7.08
C PHE A 137 -0.86 -1.58 7.93
N ALA A 138 -1.35 -2.70 7.41
CA ALA A 138 -1.03 -4.04 7.93
C ALA A 138 -0.84 -5.04 6.79
N LEU A 139 0.22 -5.85 6.86
CA LEU A 139 0.43 -7.01 5.98
C LEU A 139 -0.13 -8.25 6.65
N THR A 140 -1.37 -8.64 6.32
CA THR A 140 -2.06 -9.74 7.01
C THR A 140 -1.51 -11.11 6.67
N ALA A 141 -0.77 -11.23 5.56
CA ALA A 141 0.04 -12.40 5.23
C ALA A 141 1.10 -12.75 6.31
N ILE A 142 1.53 -11.80 7.14
CA ILE A 142 2.42 -12.07 8.28
C ILE A 142 1.56 -12.48 9.48
N PRO A 143 1.79 -13.62 10.16
CA PRO A 143 0.93 -14.07 11.26
C PRO A 143 0.73 -13.02 12.37
N ALA A 144 -0.48 -12.94 12.93
CA ALA A 144 -0.83 -11.92 13.94
C ALA A 144 0.11 -11.89 15.17
N PRO A 145 0.59 -13.03 15.74
CA PRO A 145 1.56 -13.00 16.83
C PRO A 145 2.88 -12.32 16.44
N VAL A 146 3.33 -12.53 15.20
CA VAL A 146 4.56 -11.92 14.67
C VAL A 146 4.38 -10.40 14.57
N ARG A 147 3.25 -9.94 14.00
CA ARG A 147 2.95 -8.50 13.90
C ARG A 147 2.83 -7.83 15.26
N ARG A 148 2.22 -8.51 16.23
CA ARG A 148 1.91 -7.94 17.55
C ARG A 148 3.10 -7.91 18.50
N PHE A 149 4.00 -8.89 18.43
CA PHE A 149 5.07 -9.05 19.41
C PHE A 149 6.46 -8.99 18.79
N VAL A 150 6.70 -9.74 17.72
CA VAL A 150 8.06 -9.88 17.15
C VAL A 150 8.52 -8.60 16.46
N LEU A 151 7.71 -8.03 15.56
CA LEU A 151 8.10 -6.82 14.81
C LEU A 151 8.38 -5.62 15.75
N PRO A 152 7.56 -5.33 16.78
CA PRO A 152 7.85 -4.22 17.69
C PRO A 152 9.11 -4.44 18.53
N ILE A 153 9.38 -5.67 19.00
CA ILE A 153 10.60 -6.00 19.73
C ILE A 153 11.82 -5.81 18.82
N GLN A 154 11.76 -6.31 17.60
CA GLN A 154 12.83 -6.15 16.62
C GLN A 154 13.06 -4.68 16.27
N ALA A 155 12.00 -3.89 16.10
CA ALA A 155 12.09 -2.45 15.87
C ALA A 155 12.69 -1.69 17.07
N PHE A 156 12.42 -2.13 18.29
CA PHE A 156 13.07 -1.56 19.48
C PHE A 156 14.59 -1.86 19.49
N LEU A 157 14.97 -3.12 19.26
CA LEU A 157 16.38 -3.52 19.21
C LEU A 157 17.13 -2.83 18.07
N GLY A 158 16.52 -2.73 16.88
CA GLY A 158 17.12 -2.02 15.75
C GLY A 158 17.40 -0.55 16.06
N ARG A 159 16.55 0.11 16.86
CA ARG A 159 16.78 1.49 17.31
C ARG A 159 17.96 1.57 18.27
N LEU A 160 18.07 0.65 19.23
CA LEU A 160 19.19 0.59 20.17
C LEU A 160 20.54 0.41 19.46
N PHE A 161 20.55 -0.33 18.35
CA PHE A 161 21.75 -0.59 17.54
C PHE A 161 21.94 0.38 16.36
N GLY A 162 21.19 1.48 16.29
CA GLY A 162 21.36 2.49 15.23
C GLY A 162 21.02 2.02 13.82
N ARG A 163 20.19 0.98 13.66
CA ARG A 163 19.86 0.37 12.35
C ARG A 163 18.96 1.24 11.45
N TYR A 164 18.44 2.35 11.95
CA TYR A 164 17.39 3.14 11.30
C TYR A 164 17.81 4.56 10.93
N GLU A 165 19.12 4.82 10.83
CA GLU A 165 19.63 6.12 10.37
C GLU A 165 19.07 6.50 8.99
N ARG A 166 18.93 5.54 8.08
CA ARG A 166 18.29 5.72 6.76
C ARG A 166 16.83 6.20 6.80
N TYR A 167 16.20 6.14 7.97
CA TYR A 167 14.81 6.54 8.22
C TYR A 167 14.73 7.79 9.11
N SER A 168 15.82 8.58 9.22
CA SER A 168 15.85 9.84 9.97
C SER A 168 14.74 10.80 9.53
N ASP A 169 14.46 10.82 8.22
CA ASP A 169 13.50 11.73 7.60
C ASP A 169 12.14 11.07 7.38
N ALA A 170 11.87 9.95 8.07
CA ALA A 170 10.60 9.25 7.96
C ALA A 170 9.45 10.11 8.50
N PRO A 171 8.40 10.39 7.71
CA PRO A 171 7.26 11.16 8.18
C PRO A 171 6.58 10.47 9.35
N ASP A 172 5.96 11.25 10.23
CA ASP A 172 5.27 10.70 11.40
C ASP A 172 4.03 9.89 11.00
N PRO A 173 3.77 8.77 11.70
CA PRO A 173 2.58 7.99 11.45
C PRO A 173 1.34 8.75 11.93
N VAL A 174 0.24 8.57 11.20
CA VAL A 174 -1.04 9.19 11.55
C VAL A 174 -1.57 8.59 12.85
N ARG A 175 -2.05 9.45 13.77
CA ARG A 175 -2.62 9.06 15.06
C ARG A 175 -4.13 9.35 15.04
N PRO A 176 -5.00 8.34 14.85
CA PRO A 176 -6.43 8.55 14.64
C PRO A 176 -7.15 9.38 15.71
N ALA A 177 -6.73 9.28 16.98
CA ALA A 177 -7.30 10.05 18.09
C ALA A 177 -6.89 11.54 18.08
N ALA A 178 -5.73 11.88 17.52
CA ALA A 178 -5.23 13.26 17.43
C ALA A 178 -5.57 13.93 16.09
N ASP A 179 -5.67 13.14 15.01
CA ASP A 179 -5.80 13.62 13.64
C ASP A 179 -7.24 13.56 13.11
N ALA A 180 -8.23 13.47 14.00
CA ALA A 180 -9.65 13.32 13.66
C ALA A 180 -10.19 14.42 12.71
N LYS A 181 -9.56 15.61 12.70
CA LYS A 181 -9.93 16.71 11.79
C LYS A 181 -9.46 16.50 10.36
N LEU A 182 -8.33 15.81 10.13
CA LEU A 182 -7.89 15.39 8.80
C LEU A 182 -8.88 14.36 8.23
N LEU A 183 -9.15 13.30 8.99
CA LEU A 183 -10.03 12.20 8.59
C LEU A 183 -11.49 12.64 8.29
N ARG A 184 -12.00 13.64 9.02
CA ARG A 184 -13.37 14.17 8.82
C ARG A 184 -13.52 15.06 7.59
N ARG A 185 -12.49 15.81 7.18
CA ARG A 185 -12.53 16.57 5.91
C ARG A 185 -12.50 15.61 4.72
N SER A 186 -11.83 14.46 4.87
CA SER A 186 -11.70 13.44 3.84
C SER A 186 -13.03 12.77 3.45
N ALA A 187 -13.88 12.43 4.42
CA ALA A 187 -15.17 11.76 4.16
C ALA A 187 -16.20 12.60 3.36
N THR A 188 -16.03 13.93 3.33
CA THR A 188 -17.00 14.86 2.69
C THR A 188 -16.65 15.11 1.22
N SER A 189 -15.37 15.04 0.85
CA SER A 189 -14.90 15.25 -0.54
C SER A 189 -15.10 14.02 -1.43
N ALA A 190 -15.04 12.80 -0.87
CA ALA A 190 -15.26 11.56 -1.63
C ALA A 190 -16.72 11.35 -2.09
N ARG A 191 -17.68 12.12 -1.55
CA ARG A 191 -19.11 12.01 -1.91
C ARG A 191 -19.54 12.89 -3.08
N SER A 192 -18.75 13.89 -3.49
CA SER A 192 -19.19 14.81 -4.57
C SER A 192 -18.73 14.42 -5.97
N SER A 193 -17.99 13.31 -6.15
CA SER A 193 -17.57 12.80 -7.46
C SER A 193 -18.38 11.59 -7.96
N ALA A 194 -19.51 11.30 -7.30
CA ALA A 194 -20.44 10.23 -7.67
C ALA A 194 -21.78 10.76 -8.24
N GLY A 195 -21.77 11.97 -8.81
CA GLY A 195 -22.93 12.62 -9.44
C GLY A 195 -22.69 12.91 -10.91
#